data_AF-A0A920DIK6-F1
#
_entry.id   AF-A0A920DIK6-F1
#
_cell.length_a   1.000
_cell.length_b   1.000
_cell.length_c   1.000
_cell.angle_alpha   90.00
_cell.angle_beta   90.00
_cell.angle_gamma   90.00
#
_symmetry.space_group_name_H-M   'P 1'
#
loop_
_entity.id
_entity.type
_entity.pdbx_description
1 polymer ?
#
loop_
_entity_poly.entity_id
_entity_poly.type
_entity_poly.pdbx_seq_one_letter_code
_entity_poly.pdbx_strand_id
1 'polypeptide(L)' 'MKDACSETNANVSVIFVPARFTKAAIIEVESGIKLIICITEGVPVIDMIEVINELKIIPK' A
#
# COMPACT_ATOMS: atom_id res chain seq x y z
N MET A 1 4.00 10.01 4.94
CA MET A 1 3.97 8.87 5.88
C MET A 1 4.76 9.08 7.18
N LYS A 2 6.01 9.58 7.11
CA LYS A 2 6.91 9.69 8.29
C LYS A 2 6.33 10.52 9.44
N ASP A 3 5.81 11.71 9.16
CA ASP A 3 5.26 12.60 10.19
C ASP A 3 4.08 11.95 10.93
N ALA A 4 3.11 11.42 10.18
CA ALA A 4 1.97 10.69 10.74
C ALA A 4 2.40 9.48 11.60
N CYS A 5 3.40 8.71 11.17
CA CYS A 5 3.94 7.60 11.97
C CYS A 5 4.61 8.10 13.26
N SER A 6 5.37 9.20 13.19
CA SER A 6 6.05 9.78 14.37
C SER A 6 5.09 10.36 15.39
N GLU A 7 3.98 10.97 14.95
CA GLU A 7 3.00 11.61 15.83
C GLU A 7 2.05 10.60 16.48
N THR A 8 1.71 9.52 15.76
CA THR A 8 0.62 8.61 16.16
C THR A 8 1.05 7.21 16.54
N ASN A 9 2.32 6.83 16.26
CA ASN A 9 2.78 5.44 16.32
C ASN A 9 1.95 4.47 15.45
N ALA A 10 1.36 4.97 14.36
CA ALA A 10 0.60 4.14 13.42
C ALA A 10 1.46 2.99 12.87
N ASN A 11 0.90 1.78 12.91
CA ASN A 11 1.53 0.55 12.43
C ASN A 11 0.73 -0.14 11.31
N VAL A 12 -0.41 0.44 10.92
CA VAL A 12 -1.29 0.01 9.83
C VAL A 12 -1.64 1.22 8.96
N SER A 13 -1.78 0.99 7.66
CA SER A 13 -2.30 1.97 6.71
C SER A 13 -3.51 1.40 5.98
N VAL A 14 -4.51 2.25 5.74
CA VAL A 14 -5.68 1.92 4.92
C VAL A 14 -5.74 2.87 3.73
N ILE A 15 -5.79 2.32 2.53
CA ILE A 15 -5.71 3.07 1.27
C ILE A 15 -7.11 3.22 0.67
N PHE A 16 -7.52 4.50 0.52
CA PHE A 16 -8.79 4.93 -0.08
C PHE A 16 -8.54 5.91 -1.23
N VAL A 17 -7.77 5.48 -2.24
CA VAL A 17 -7.46 6.32 -3.41
C VAL A 17 -8.19 5.83 -4.65
N PRO A 18 -8.42 6.67 -5.67
CA PRO A 18 -8.85 6.21 -6.99
C PRO A 18 -7.91 5.13 -7.57
N ALA A 19 -8.46 4.16 -8.30
CA ALA A 19 -7.74 2.98 -8.81
C ALA A 19 -6.37 3.28 -9.42
N ARG A 20 -6.28 4.32 -10.27
CA ARG A 20 -5.05 4.76 -10.96
C ARG A 20 -3.89 5.16 -10.04
N PHE A 21 -4.16 5.41 -8.76
CA PHE A 21 -3.16 5.85 -7.78
C PHE A 21 -2.74 4.72 -6.81
N THR A 22 -3.38 3.55 -6.89
CA THR A 22 -3.24 2.49 -5.89
C THR A 22 -1.82 1.97 -5.78
N LYS A 23 -1.17 1.66 -6.90
CA LYS A 23 0.21 1.17 -6.93
C LYS A 23 1.18 2.12 -6.23
N ALA A 24 1.13 3.41 -6.61
CA ALA A 24 1.98 4.43 -6.02
C ALA A 24 1.73 4.60 -4.51
N ALA A 25 0.46 4.60 -4.10
CA ALA A 25 0.09 4.71 -2.68
C ALA A 25 0.61 3.52 -1.85
N ILE A 26 0.52 2.29 -2.37
CA ILE A 26 1.02 1.10 -1.67
C ILE A 26 2.54 1.16 -1.50
N ILE A 27 3.28 1.49 -2.56
CA ILE A 27 4.75 1.56 -2.55
C ILE A 27 5.24 2.65 -1.59
N GLU A 28 4.57 3.81 -1.53
CA GLU A 28 4.93 4.89 -0.59
C GLU A 28 4.82 4.45 0.88
N VAL A 29 3.75 3.70 1.19
CA VAL A 29 3.38 3.28 2.55
C VAL A 29 4.31 2.20 3.11
N GLU A 30 4.92 1.37 2.26
CA GLU A 30 5.84 0.30 2.69
C GLU A 30 6.99 0.83 3.58
N SER A 31 7.41 2.08 3.39
CA SER A 31 8.57 2.69 4.04
C SER A 31 8.52 2.84 5.57
N GLY A 32 7.43 2.42 6.24
CA GLY A 32 7.34 2.48 7.70
C GLY A 32 6.21 1.70 8.36
N ILE A 33 5.34 1.03 7.59
CA ILE A 33 4.13 0.37 8.09
C ILE A 33 4.15 -1.12 7.75
N LYS A 34 3.81 -1.97 8.74
CA LYS A 34 3.87 -3.43 8.60
C LYS A 34 2.65 -4.05 7.94
N LEU A 35 1.52 -3.36 7.94
CA LEU A 35 0.26 -3.84 7.39
C LEU A 35 -0.41 -2.76 6.55
N ILE A 36 -0.70 -3.09 5.30
CA ILE A 36 -1.38 -2.22 4.35
C ILE A 36 -2.71 -2.88 3.96
N ILE A 37 -3.79 -2.14 4.09
CA ILE A 37 -5.14 -2.57 3.70
C ILE A 37 -5.56 -1.71 2.51
N CYS A 38 -5.58 -2.30 1.32
CA CYS A 38 -6.09 -1.63 0.12
C CYS A 38 -7.55 -2.02 -0.11
N ILE A 39 -8.46 -1.05 -0.03
CA ILE A 39 -9.90 -1.26 -0.24
C ILE A 39 -10.32 -0.90 -1.68
N THR A 40 -9.49 -0.15 -2.40
CA THR A 40 -9.79 0.34 -3.76
C THR A 40 -10.10 -0.80 -4.73
N GLU A 41 -11.28 -0.74 -5.35
CA GLU A 41 -11.70 -1.65 -6.40
C GLU A 41 -11.30 -1.15 -7.81
N GLY A 42 -11.32 -2.05 -8.80
CA GLY A 42 -11.06 -1.72 -10.19
C GLY A 42 -9.59 -1.43 -10.53
N VAL A 43 -8.67 -1.85 -9.66
CA VAL A 43 -7.22 -1.73 -9.90
C VAL A 43 -6.80 -2.71 -10.99
N PRO A 44 -6.05 -2.27 -12.02
CA PRO A 44 -5.52 -3.18 -13.03
C PRO A 44 -4.71 -4.31 -12.40
N VAL A 45 -4.91 -5.54 -12.89
CA VAL A 45 -4.19 -6.72 -12.39
C VAL A 45 -2.67 -6.55 -12.53
N ILE A 46 -2.21 -5.93 -13.61
CA ILE A 46 -0.77 -5.67 -13.83
C ILE A 46 -0.16 -4.79 -12.73
N ASP A 47 -0.89 -3.76 -12.28
CA ASP A 47 -0.43 -2.89 -11.19
C ASP A 47 -0.30 -3.68 -9.89
N MET A 48 -1.23 -4.60 -9.61
CA MET A 48 -1.15 -5.46 -8.43
C MET A 48 -0.03 -6.49 -8.52
N ILE A 49 0.26 -7.04 -9.70
CA ILE A 49 1.41 -7.94 -9.91
C ILE A 49 2.72 -7.19 -9.63
N GLU A 50 2.85 -5.95 -10.13
CA GLU A 50 4.02 -5.11 -9.84
C GLU A 50 4.17 -4.86 -8.34
N VAL A 51 3.08 -4.50 -7.65
CA VAL A 51 3.07 -4.34 -6.17
C VAL A 51 3.54 -5.62 -5.47
N ILE A 52 3.02 -6.79 -5.86
CA ILE A 52 3.39 -8.08 -5.27
C ILE A 52 4.89 -8.35 -5.46
N ASN A 53 5.44 -8.03 -6.63
CA ASN A 53 6.86 -8.21 -6.94
C ASN A 53 7.75 -7.25 -6.14
N GLU A 54 7.39 -5.97 -6.08
CA GLU A 54 8.13 -4.94 -5.32
C GLU A 54 8.14 -5.28 -3.83
N LEU A 55 6.97 -5.61 -3.27
CA LEU A 55 6.80 -5.95 -1.85
C LEU A 55 7.22 -7.39 -1.52
N LYS A 56 7.63 -8.19 -2.51
CA LYS A 56 7.97 -9.62 -2.38
C LYS A 56 6.89 -10.42 -1.64
N ILE A 57 5.63 -10.06 -1.85
CA ILE A 57 4.50 -10.78 -1.28
C ILE A 57 4.37 -12.09 -2.05
N ILE A 58 4.40 -13.22 -1.35
CA ILE A 58 4.12 -14.51 -1.97
C ILE A 58 2.67 -14.85 -1.64
N PRO A 59 1.74 -14.79 -2.61
CA PRO A 59 0.41 -15.32 -2.38
C PRO A 59 0.54 -16.82 -2.06
N LYS A 60 0.02 -17.22 -0.89
CA LYS A 60 -0.07 -18.63 -0.50
C LYS A 60 -1.13 -19.36 -1.30
#